data_AF-A0A2V2SET2-F1
#
_entry.id   AF-A0A2V2SET2-F1
#
_cell.length_a   1.000
_cell.length_b   1.000
_cell.length_c   1.000
_cell.angle_alpha   90.00
_cell.angle_beta   90.00
_cell.angle_gamma   90.00
#
_symmetry.space_group_name_H-M   'P 1'
#
loop_
_entity.id
_entity.type
_entity.pdbx_description
1 polymer ?
#
loop_
_entity_poly.entity_id
_entity_poly.type
_entity_poly.pdbx_seq_one_letter_code
_entity_poly.pdbx_strand_id
1 'polypeptide(L)'
;MFEFSTGNYDGAITRLKGVLKSDPHYFDAQLALGMAHYRKGDYAAAIAEGHKAEQLRPREQLVHTNLSLFYMKAGDKVKAEHHGLQAKIASWRADAQNAKTASPPPGDPELELAKPKPAPYKTPEKFPDMPWKKKPPISGGSKPGH
;
A
#
# COMPACT_ATOMS: atom_id res chain seq x y z
N MET A 1 -15.45 -39.14 9.36
CA MET A 1 -15.60 -37.74 8.91
C MET A 1 -14.58 -36.87 9.65
N PHE A 2 -13.92 -35.95 8.95
CA PHE A 2 -12.73 -35.20 9.41
C PHE A 2 -13.08 -33.95 10.25
N GLU A 3 -13.53 -34.10 11.49
CA GLU A 3 -13.87 -32.97 12.39
C GLU A 3 -12.64 -32.30 13.05
N PHE A 4 -11.45 -32.88 12.90
CA PHE A 4 -10.25 -32.44 13.64
C PHE A 4 -9.76 -31.03 13.27
N SER A 5 -10.00 -30.56 12.05
CA SER A 5 -9.47 -29.27 11.61
C SER A 5 -10.36 -28.10 12.04
N THR A 6 -11.69 -28.23 11.93
CA THR A 6 -12.65 -27.18 12.28
C THR A 6 -12.71 -26.97 13.80
N GLY A 7 -12.70 -28.05 14.59
CA GLY A 7 -12.71 -27.96 16.05
C GLY A 7 -11.48 -27.27 16.64
N ASN A 8 -10.32 -27.34 15.97
CA ASN A 8 -9.10 -26.69 16.45
C ASN A 8 -9.13 -25.16 16.24
N TYR A 9 -9.74 -24.69 15.15
CA TYR A 9 -9.84 -23.26 14.85
C TYR A 9 -10.79 -22.53 15.79
N ASP A 10 -11.92 -23.13 16.17
CA ASP A 10 -12.84 -22.56 17.15
C ASP A 10 -12.21 -22.36 18.53
N GLY A 11 -11.40 -23.32 18.99
CA GLY A 11 -10.62 -23.19 20.22
C GLY A 11 -9.54 -22.11 20.13
N ALA A 12 -8.89 -21.96 18.97
CA ALA A 12 -7.92 -20.89 18.73
C ALA A 12 -8.58 -19.51 18.74
N ILE A 13 -9.70 -19.34 18.03
CA ILE A 13 -10.49 -18.11 18.00
C ILE A 13 -10.91 -17.70 19.42
N THR A 14 -11.39 -18.64 20.22
CA THR A 14 -11.82 -18.37 21.60
C THR A 14 -10.66 -17.87 22.47
N ARG A 15 -9.50 -18.52 22.39
CA ARG A 15 -8.29 -18.11 23.13
C ARG A 15 -7.80 -16.73 22.69
N LEU A 16 -7.71 -16.48 21.38
CA LEU A 16 -7.27 -15.20 20.82
C LEU A 16 -8.21 -14.06 21.20
N LYS A 17 -9.53 -14.27 21.18
CA LYS A 17 -10.50 -13.31 21.70
C LYS A 17 -10.31 -13.04 23.19
N GLY A 18 -9.93 -14.05 23.99
CA GLY A 18 -9.57 -13.86 25.39
C GLY A 18 -8.35 -12.96 25.57
N VAL A 19 -7.31 -13.17 24.76
CA VAL A 19 -6.12 -12.30 24.75
C VAL A 19 -6.49 -10.87 24.39
N LEU A 20 -7.29 -10.67 23.35
CA LEU A 20 -7.71 -9.34 22.90
C LEU A 20 -8.69 -8.63 23.87
N LYS A 21 -9.35 -9.38 24.76
CA LYS A 21 -10.11 -8.77 25.87
C LYS A 21 -9.19 -8.16 26.92
N SER A 22 -8.04 -8.79 27.18
CA SER A 22 -7.04 -8.28 28.11
C SER A 22 -6.20 -7.17 27.49
N ASP A 23 -5.81 -7.31 26.22
CA ASP A 23 -5.10 -6.29 25.44
C ASP A 23 -5.72 -6.12 24.04
N PRO A 24 -6.62 -5.13 23.86
CA PRO A 24 -7.26 -4.85 22.58
C PRO A 24 -6.30 -4.40 21.47
N HIS A 25 -5.09 -3.98 21.81
CA HIS A 25 -4.10 -3.46 20.86
C HIS A 25 -3.01 -4.49 20.53
N TYR A 26 -3.17 -5.73 20.98
CA TYR A 26 -2.20 -6.78 20.74
C TYR A 26 -2.23 -7.24 19.28
N PHE A 27 -1.38 -6.62 18.46
CA PHE A 27 -1.31 -6.78 17.02
C PHE A 27 -1.21 -8.24 16.56
N ASP A 28 -0.33 -9.04 17.19
CA ASP A 28 -0.11 -10.42 16.76
C ASP A 28 -1.34 -11.31 17.02
N ALA A 29 -2.05 -11.11 18.13
CA ALA A 29 -3.31 -11.82 18.38
C ALA A 29 -4.42 -11.37 17.42
N GLN A 30 -4.47 -10.09 17.08
CA GLN A 30 -5.42 -9.52 16.14
C GLN A 30 -5.24 -10.12 14.74
N LEU A 31 -3.99 -10.21 14.26
CA LEU A 31 -3.65 -10.82 12.98
C LEU A 31 -3.87 -12.34 12.98
N ALA A 32 -3.49 -13.03 14.06
CA ALA A 32 -3.72 -14.46 14.23
C ALA A 32 -5.21 -14.82 14.27
N LEU A 33 -6.05 -13.94 14.85
CA LEU A 33 -7.49 -14.13 14.89
C LEU A 33 -8.09 -14.09 13.48
N GLY A 34 -7.67 -13.12 12.65
CA GLY A 34 -8.06 -13.05 11.24
C GLY A 34 -7.64 -14.32 10.47
N MET A 35 -6.41 -14.81 10.68
CA MET A 35 -5.95 -16.05 10.07
C MET A 35 -6.72 -17.29 10.54
N ALA A 36 -7.12 -17.35 11.82
CA ALA A 36 -7.92 -18.46 12.34
C ALA A 36 -9.32 -18.48 11.69
N HIS A 37 -9.96 -17.32 11.54
CA HIS A 37 -11.22 -17.18 10.80
C HIS A 37 -11.06 -17.58 9.32
N TYR A 38 -9.98 -17.16 8.68
CA TYR A 38 -9.66 -17.55 7.30
C TYR A 38 -9.52 -19.07 7.15
N ARG A 39 -8.79 -19.75 8.05
CA ARG A 39 -8.61 -21.21 8.05
C ARG A 39 -9.91 -21.95 8.31
N LYS A 40 -10.82 -21.36 9.09
CA LYS A 40 -12.17 -21.86 9.31
C LYS A 40 -13.09 -21.69 8.07
N GLY A 41 -12.71 -20.82 7.13
CA GLY A 41 -13.52 -20.47 5.95
C GLY A 41 -14.44 -19.26 6.15
N ASP A 42 -14.36 -18.60 7.32
CA ASP A 42 -15.10 -17.39 7.62
C ASP A 42 -14.33 -16.16 7.15
N TYR A 43 -14.36 -15.93 5.83
CA TYR A 43 -13.59 -14.86 5.21
C TYR A 43 -14.08 -13.46 5.60
N ALA A 44 -15.38 -13.30 5.87
CA ALA A 44 -15.94 -12.03 6.31
C ALA A 44 -15.38 -11.59 7.65
N ALA A 45 -15.33 -12.51 8.63
CA ALA A 45 -14.69 -12.24 9.90
C ALA A 45 -13.17 -12.04 9.74
N ALA A 46 -12.50 -12.84 8.89
CA ALA A 46 -11.07 -12.68 8.63
C ALA A 46 -10.72 -11.27 8.13
N ILE A 47 -11.51 -10.74 7.20
CA ILE A 47 -11.37 -9.38 6.65
C ILE A 47 -11.59 -8.33 7.75
N ALA A 48 -12.63 -8.48 8.58
CA ALA A 48 -12.92 -7.54 9.66
C ALA A 48 -11.76 -7.47 10.67
N GLU A 49 -11.23 -8.62 11.09
CA GLU A 49 -10.09 -8.68 12.01
C GLU A 49 -8.78 -8.20 11.34
N GLY A 50 -8.62 -8.40 10.03
CA GLY A 50 -7.51 -7.86 9.24
C GLY A 50 -7.52 -6.33 9.18
N HIS A 51 -8.68 -5.69 9.02
CA HIS A 51 -8.78 -4.23 9.05
C HIS A 51 -8.50 -3.64 10.44
N LYS A 52 -8.85 -4.35 11.53
CA LYS A 52 -8.40 -3.95 12.87
C LYS A 52 -6.88 -4.01 12.98
N ALA A 53 -6.24 -5.06 12.46
CA ALA A 53 -4.78 -5.13 12.42
C ALA A 53 -4.17 -4.00 11.58
N GLU A 54 -4.83 -3.60 10.48
CA GLU A 54 -4.43 -2.45 9.65
C GLU A 54 -4.52 -1.12 10.42
N GLN A 55 -5.55 -0.94 11.24
CA GLN A 55 -5.67 0.24 12.11
C GLN A 55 -4.55 0.32 13.14
N LEU A 56 -4.12 -0.83 13.69
CA LEU A 56 -3.00 -0.90 14.63
C LEU A 56 -1.66 -0.61 13.94
N ARG A 57 -1.43 -1.20 12.76
CA ARG A 57 -0.19 -1.04 11.99
C ARG A 57 -0.46 -0.87 10.50
N PRO A 58 -0.76 0.35 10.02
CA PRO A 58 -1.17 0.58 8.63
C PRO A 58 -0.03 0.38 7.62
N ARG A 59 1.22 0.38 8.08
CA ARG A 59 2.43 0.20 7.26
C ARG A 59 2.99 -1.21 7.31
N GLU A 60 2.32 -2.11 8.03
CA GLU A 60 2.79 -3.49 8.17
C GLU A 60 2.48 -4.30 6.90
N GLN A 61 3.53 -4.80 6.26
CA GLN A 61 3.41 -5.57 5.02
C GLN A 61 2.61 -6.86 5.21
N LEU A 62 2.75 -7.50 6.38
CA LEU A 62 2.04 -8.75 6.68
C LEU A 62 0.51 -8.55 6.71
N VAL A 63 0.04 -7.39 7.18
CA VAL A 63 -1.40 -7.08 7.21
C VAL A 63 -1.98 -7.04 5.80
N HIS A 64 -1.33 -6.27 4.93
CA HIS A 64 -1.76 -6.11 3.53
C HIS A 64 -1.69 -7.43 2.76
N THR A 65 -0.69 -8.26 3.05
CA THR A 65 -0.57 -9.61 2.47
C THR A 65 -1.73 -10.50 2.92
N ASN A 66 -2.08 -10.48 4.21
CA ASN A 66 -3.18 -11.28 4.75
C ASN A 66 -4.55 -10.80 4.26
N LEU A 67 -4.81 -9.48 4.24
CA LEU A 67 -6.03 -8.92 3.69
C LEU A 67 -6.20 -9.28 2.21
N SER A 68 -5.12 -9.19 1.42
CA SER A 68 -5.13 -9.63 0.01
C SER A 68 -5.56 -11.10 -0.12
N LEU A 69 -4.98 -11.99 0.69
CA LEU A 69 -5.34 -13.40 0.73
C LEU A 69 -6.80 -13.63 1.13
N PHE A 70 -7.29 -12.90 2.13
CA PHE A 70 -8.66 -13.03 2.63
C PHE A 70 -9.68 -12.61 1.57
N TYR A 71 -9.45 -11.47 0.91
CA TYR A 71 -10.29 -11.00 -0.18
C TYR A 71 -10.25 -11.94 -1.40
N MET A 72 -9.09 -12.51 -1.71
CA MET A 72 -8.95 -13.48 -2.80
C MET A 72 -9.81 -14.74 -2.54
N LYS A 73 -9.88 -15.22 -1.29
CA LYS A 73 -10.76 -16.34 -0.93
C LYS A 73 -12.23 -15.95 -0.79
N ALA A 74 -12.53 -14.72 -0.40
CA ALA A 74 -13.88 -14.18 -0.42
C ALA A 74 -14.43 -13.94 -1.85
N GLY A 75 -13.55 -13.95 -2.87
CA GLY A 75 -13.91 -13.76 -4.28
C GLY A 75 -13.81 -12.30 -4.76
N ASP A 76 -13.44 -11.36 -3.89
CA ASP A 76 -13.27 -9.94 -4.24
C ASP A 76 -11.84 -9.69 -4.72
N LYS A 77 -11.62 -9.96 -6.02
CA LYS A 77 -10.29 -9.80 -6.65
C LYS A 77 -9.80 -8.36 -6.66
N VAL A 78 -10.70 -7.38 -6.79
CA VAL A 78 -10.33 -5.97 -6.87
C VAL A 78 -9.69 -5.50 -5.56
N LYS A 79 -10.31 -5.85 -4.43
CA LYS A 79 -9.72 -5.52 -3.11
C LYS A 79 -8.49 -6.36 -2.82
N ALA A 80 -8.45 -7.62 -3.28
CA ALA A 80 -7.27 -8.46 -3.14
C ALA A 80 -6.05 -7.84 -3.84
N GLU A 81 -6.23 -7.37 -5.08
CA GLU A 81 -5.19 -6.68 -5.85
C GLU A 81 -4.78 -5.37 -5.18
N HIS A 82 -5.75 -4.58 -4.70
CA HIS A 82 -5.48 -3.34 -3.98
C HIS A 82 -4.54 -3.56 -2.78
N HIS A 83 -4.89 -4.49 -1.89
CA HIS A 83 -4.05 -4.82 -0.73
C HIS A 83 -2.73 -5.49 -1.14
N GLY A 84 -2.71 -6.28 -2.21
CA GLY A 84 -1.47 -6.86 -2.75
C GLY A 84 -0.48 -5.78 -3.24
N LEU A 85 -0.98 -4.70 -3.83
CA LEU A 85 -0.17 -3.54 -4.19
C LEU A 85 0.32 -2.79 -2.95
N GLN A 86 -0.55 -2.59 -1.95
CA GLN A 86 -0.16 -1.96 -0.69
C GLN A 86 0.94 -2.75 0.04
N ALA A 87 0.89 -4.08 0.03
CA ALA A 87 1.93 -4.94 0.58
C ALA A 87 3.30 -4.72 -0.11
N LYS A 88 3.31 -4.65 -1.46
CA LYS A 88 4.54 -4.36 -2.22
C LYS A 88 5.10 -2.98 -1.90
N ILE A 89 4.23 -1.97 -1.81
CA ILE A 89 4.63 -0.61 -1.45
C ILE A 89 5.19 -0.57 -0.02
N ALA A 90 4.60 -1.32 0.92
CA ALA A 90 5.10 -1.45 2.28
C ALA A 90 6.50 -2.09 2.32
N SER A 91 6.72 -3.17 1.56
CA SER A 91 8.03 -3.82 1.40
C SER A 91 9.08 -2.82 0.93
N TRP A 92 8.85 -2.13 -0.20
CA TRP A 92 9.81 -1.18 -0.74
C TRP A 92 10.12 -0.02 0.21
N ARG A 93 9.15 0.38 1.05
CA ARG A 93 9.38 1.39 2.08
C ARG A 93 10.25 0.87 3.22
N ALA A 94 10.04 -0.38 3.63
CA ALA A 94 10.89 -1.03 4.63
C ALA A 94 12.33 -1.18 4.10
N ASP A 95 12.49 -1.64 2.86
CA ASP A 95 13.80 -1.77 2.20
C ASP A 95 14.50 -0.41 2.07
N ALA A 96 13.77 0.64 1.65
CA ALA A 96 14.31 1.99 1.52
C ALA A 96 14.66 2.63 2.87
N GLN A 97 13.93 2.30 3.95
CA GLN A 97 14.32 2.72 5.30
C GLN A 97 15.57 1.99 5.76
N ASN A 98 15.64 0.69 5.54
CA ASN A 98 16.81 -0.11 5.88
C ASN A 98 18.07 0.38 5.15
N ALA A 99 17.95 0.71 3.85
CA ALA A 99 19.05 1.28 3.06
C ALA A 99 19.49 2.67 3.54
N LYS A 100 18.62 3.44 4.22
CA LYS A 100 18.97 4.73 4.82
C LYS A 100 19.59 4.60 6.22
N THR A 101 19.25 3.54 6.95
CA THR A 101 19.79 3.26 8.29
C THR A 101 21.05 2.41 8.27
N ALA A 102 21.29 1.67 7.18
CA ALA A 102 22.58 1.08 6.89
C ALA A 102 23.58 2.20 6.64
N SER A 103 24.51 2.40 7.56
CA SER A 103 25.70 3.21 7.31
C SER A 103 26.31 2.78 5.98
N PRO A 104 26.72 3.71 5.10
CA PRO A 104 27.39 3.33 3.87
C PRO A 104 28.57 2.41 4.22
N PRO A 105 28.76 1.27 3.53
CA PRO A 105 30.01 0.52 3.67
C PRO A 105 31.18 1.49 3.42
N PRO A 106 32.30 1.36 4.14
CA PRO A 106 33.45 2.24 3.94
C PRO A 106 33.94 2.14 2.49
N GLY A 107 33.49 3.10 1.67
CA GLY A 107 34.04 3.55 0.40
C GLY A 107 34.48 2.47 -0.59
N ASP A 108 33.54 1.84 -1.28
CA ASP A 108 33.80 1.39 -2.65
C ASP A 108 33.46 2.54 -3.61
N PRO A 109 34.45 3.12 -4.33
CA PRO A 109 34.27 4.29 -5.20
C PRO A 109 33.40 4.04 -6.45
N GLU A 110 32.79 2.86 -6.58
CA GLU A 110 32.05 2.44 -7.79
C GLU A 110 30.56 2.84 -7.78
N LEU A 111 29.98 3.13 -6.60
CA LEU A 111 28.56 3.48 -6.47
C LEU A 111 28.21 4.96 -6.80
N GLU A 112 29.19 5.79 -7.16
CA GLU A 112 28.95 7.14 -7.68
C GLU A 112 28.54 7.17 -9.17
N LEU A 113 28.50 6.04 -9.87
CA LEU A 113 28.26 5.97 -11.32
C LEU A 113 26.84 5.52 -11.71
N ALA A 114 25.82 5.77 -10.86
CA ALA A 114 24.42 5.45 -11.21
C ALA A 114 23.41 6.57 -10.89
N LYS A 115 23.87 7.81 -10.73
CA LYS A 115 22.99 8.96 -10.98
C LYS A 115 23.05 9.22 -12.49
N PRO A 116 21.97 9.08 -13.27
CA PRO A 116 22.00 9.63 -14.62
C PRO A 116 22.30 11.12 -14.47
N LYS A 117 23.48 11.56 -14.95
CA LYS A 117 23.79 12.98 -15.06
C LYS A 117 22.60 13.61 -15.78
N PRO A 118 21.87 14.58 -15.19
CA PRO A 118 20.90 15.33 -15.97
C PRO A 118 21.70 15.95 -17.12
N ALA A 119 21.39 15.55 -18.36
CA ALA A 119 22.00 16.15 -19.53
C ALA A 119 21.82 17.67 -19.41
N PRO A 120 22.87 18.48 -19.66
CA PRO A 120 22.73 19.92 -19.59
C PRO A 120 21.70 20.37 -20.63
N TYR A 121 20.48 20.62 -20.17
CA TYR A 121 19.42 21.14 -21.00
C TYR A 121 19.78 22.59 -21.31
N LYS A 122 20.34 22.83 -22.50
CA LYS A 122 20.39 24.19 -23.05
C LYS A 122 18.95 24.57 -23.40
N THR A 123 18.37 25.50 -22.65
CA THR A 123 17.16 26.18 -23.08
C THR A 123 17.41 26.83 -24.44
N PRO A 124 16.66 26.50 -25.50
CA PRO A 124 16.76 27.27 -26.74
C PRO A 124 16.21 28.68 -26.47
N GLU A 125 17.09 29.68 -26.60
CA GLU A 125 16.82 31.09 -26.29
C GLU A 125 15.88 31.79 -27.29
N LYS A 126 15.44 31.08 -28.34
CA LYS A 126 14.39 31.53 -29.27
C LYS A 126 13.49 30.37 -29.66
N PHE A 127 12.24 30.41 -29.21
CA PHE A 127 11.17 29.62 -29.79
C PHE A 127 10.70 30.34 -31.07
N PRO A 128 10.77 29.72 -32.26
CA PRO A 128 10.14 30.28 -33.46
C PRO A 128 8.62 30.39 -33.28
N ASP A 129 8.04 31.47 -33.79
CA ASP A 129 6.61 31.77 -33.64
C ASP A 129 5.74 30.61 -34.14
N MET A 130 4.85 30.12 -33.27
CA MET A 130 4.02 28.94 -33.53
C MET A 130 2.72 29.35 -34.26
N PRO A 131 2.57 29.06 -35.56
CA PRO A 131 1.49 29.61 -36.39
C PRO A 131 0.07 29.09 -36.10
N TRP A 132 -0.09 28.13 -35.16
CA TRP A 132 -1.40 27.58 -34.78
C TRP A 132 -2.07 28.35 -33.62
N LYS A 133 -1.46 29.40 -33.07
CA LYS A 133 -2.04 30.20 -31.98
C LYS A 133 -2.95 31.34 -32.46
N LYS A 134 -3.63 31.18 -33.60
CA LYS A 134 -4.71 32.10 -34.03
C LYS A 134 -6.03 31.65 -33.40
N LYS A 135 -6.42 32.30 -32.29
CA LYS A 135 -7.78 32.20 -31.74
C LYS A 135 -8.78 32.88 -32.70
N PRO A 136 -9.98 32.33 -32.94
CA PRO A 136 -11.03 32.99 -33.72
C PRO A 136 -11.60 34.23 -32.98
N PRO A 137 -12.24 35.18 -33.69
CA PRO A 137 -12.58 36.49 -33.13
C PRO A 137 -13.80 36.37 -32.21
N ILE A 138 -13.66 36.82 -30.97
CA ILE A 138 -14.79 37.14 -30.10
C ILE A 138 -15.09 38.63 -30.26
N SER A 139 -16.20 38.90 -30.95
CA SER A 139 -16.92 40.16 -30.99
C SER A 139 -17.27 40.66 -29.59
N GLY A 140 -17.18 41.96 -29.35
CA GLY A 140 -17.77 42.59 -28.18
C GLY A 140 -17.12 43.93 -27.88
N GLY A 141 -17.71 45.00 -28.42
CA GLY A 141 -17.14 46.34 -28.37
C GLY A 141 -17.17 47.01 -27.00
N SER A 142 -16.57 48.20 -26.95
CA SER A 142 -16.90 49.28 -26.03
C SER A 142 -16.21 50.56 -26.52
N LYS A 143 -17.01 51.62 -26.74
CA LYS A 143 -16.58 53.02 -26.88
C LYS A 143 -15.76 53.45 -25.64
N PRO A 144 -14.91 54.47 -25.76
CA PRO A 144 -15.29 55.83 -25.32
C PRO A 144 -14.82 56.89 -26.35
N GLY A 145 -15.38 58.08 -26.49
CA GLY A 145 -15.91 58.97 -25.47
C GLY A 145 -14.85 59.97 -25.02
N HIS A 146 -14.43 60.89 -25.90
CA HIS A 146 -14.18 62.32 -25.65
C HIS A 146 -13.85 63.05 -26.95
#